data_AF-A0A9D1QMU2-F1
#
_entry.id   AF-A0A9D1QMU2-F1
#
_cell.length_a   1.000
_cell.length_b   1.000
_cell.length_c   1.000
_cell.angle_alpha   90.00
_cell.angle_beta   90.00
_cell.angle_gamma   90.00
#
_symmetry.space_group_name_H-M   'P 1'
#
loop_
_entity.id
_entity.type
_entity.pdbx_description
1 polymer ?
#
loop_
_entity_poly.entity_id
_entity_poly.type
_entity_poly.pdbx_seq_one_letter_code
_entity_poly.pdbx_strand_id
1 'polypeptide(L)'
;MSATKNYTIKKGDTLSGIAQKYGTTVGTLQSLNHIQNPNLIYAGSILKIPTTTTSSGKKTSTNTSKKTTSTSSSKTQSSTKPVYKPSSQAQNAQNQLSKWEQNKPGEYESAYGQQIEDLLASVLDREEFQYDISSDPLYQQMKEQYMVLGNRAMRDTMGQAAALTGGYGSSYSQTVGQQSYEASLSQLQSLAPQLYELAYQRYQDTGADMRENLSLLQALEEAAYGRYRDTVGDYYTNRDYYAGRADEWYDRDFGRYESALADWQKEQEAAYQKAKDDRDFAYQKEKDAQAQANWEKEYALQQQKLAASLAKSASSSSSSSSSSSKKKGSDDELEIDKTPVKDHYYATLIQARYQGATPTDIASIIYHFNGINDGQKAYLAQKQGVTDLYKKMLKEDESGKSLRM
;
A
#
# COMPACT_ATOMS: atom_id res chain seq x y z
N MET A 1 27.53 -5.67 -2.11
CA MET A 1 27.05 -6.85 -1.36
C MET A 1 26.10 -6.36 -0.29
N SER A 2 24.84 -6.81 -0.24
CA SER A 2 24.02 -6.59 0.96
C SER A 2 24.59 -7.42 2.09
N ALA A 3 24.99 -6.79 3.18
CA ALA A 3 25.36 -7.51 4.39
C ALA A 3 24.12 -8.21 4.97
N THR A 4 24.32 -9.35 5.61
CA THR A 4 23.27 -10.11 6.29
C THR A 4 23.67 -10.37 7.73
N LYS A 5 22.70 -10.27 8.64
CA LYS A 5 22.83 -10.56 10.07
C LYS A 5 22.03 -11.81 10.39
N ASN A 6 22.65 -12.75 11.10
CA ASN A 6 21.95 -13.92 11.60
C ASN A 6 21.16 -13.54 12.87
N TYR A 7 19.91 -14.01 12.94
CA TYR A 7 19.01 -13.85 14.09
C TYR A 7 18.44 -15.21 14.47
N THR A 8 18.59 -15.60 15.73
CA THR A 8 17.97 -16.82 16.25
C THR A 8 16.52 -16.52 16.63
N ILE A 9 15.58 -17.20 15.97
CA ILE A 9 14.14 -17.07 16.18
C ILE A 9 13.81 -17.50 17.62
N LYS A 10 13.09 -16.66 18.37
CA LYS A 10 12.65 -16.96 19.73
C LYS A 10 11.26 -17.58 19.73
N LYS A 11 10.88 -18.23 20.83
CA LYS A 11 9.50 -18.71 21.03
C LYS A 11 8.56 -17.50 21.05
N GLY A 12 7.57 -17.49 20.16
CA GLY A 12 6.63 -16.37 19.97
C GLY A 12 7.04 -15.35 18.87
N ASP A 13 8.22 -15.46 18.27
CA ASP A 13 8.56 -14.61 17.12
C ASP A 13 7.75 -15.02 15.87
N THR A 14 7.20 -14.03 15.15
CA THR A 14 6.57 -14.19 13.83
C THR A 14 7.46 -13.63 12.72
N LEU A 15 7.36 -14.14 11.49
CA LEU A 15 8.19 -13.66 10.38
C LEU A 15 7.88 -12.20 10.01
N SER A 16 6.62 -11.77 10.24
CA SER A 16 6.16 -10.37 10.16
C SER A 16 6.76 -9.49 11.27
N GLY A 17 6.68 -9.92 12.53
CA GLY A 17 7.26 -9.18 13.66
C GLY A 17 8.78 -9.01 13.52
N ILE A 18 9.49 -10.05 13.07
CA ILE A 18 10.92 -9.94 12.74
C ILE A 18 11.14 -8.98 11.57
N ALA A 19 10.35 -9.05 10.50
CA ALA A 19 10.48 -8.14 9.35
C ALA A 19 10.38 -6.67 9.77
N GLN A 20 9.34 -6.33 10.54
CA GLN A 20 9.11 -4.98 11.05
C GLN A 20 10.24 -4.51 11.98
N LYS A 21 10.65 -5.34 12.94
CA LYS A 21 11.74 -5.07 13.89
C LYS A 21 13.08 -4.75 13.23
N TYR A 22 13.33 -5.29 12.04
CA TYR A 22 14.56 -5.08 11.28
C TYR A 22 14.38 -4.24 10.00
N GLY A 23 13.24 -3.55 9.84
CA GLY A 23 13.02 -2.61 8.73
C GLY A 23 13.01 -3.26 7.35
N THR A 24 12.54 -4.50 7.24
CA THR A 24 12.49 -5.29 6.00
C THR A 24 11.06 -5.84 5.77
N THR A 25 10.85 -6.63 4.71
CA THR A 25 9.54 -7.25 4.42
C THR A 25 9.56 -8.76 4.61
N VAL A 26 8.38 -9.35 4.88
CA VAL A 26 8.18 -10.80 4.96
C VAL A 26 8.66 -11.49 3.67
N GLY A 27 8.32 -10.95 2.49
CA GLY A 27 8.76 -11.48 1.20
C GLY A 27 10.28 -11.42 0.99
N THR A 28 10.95 -10.38 1.51
CA THR A 28 12.42 -10.29 1.54
C THR A 28 13.03 -11.36 2.45
N LEU A 29 12.46 -11.60 3.64
CA LEU A 29 12.94 -12.65 4.55
C LEU A 29 12.68 -14.06 3.98
N GLN A 30 11.52 -14.29 3.36
CA GLN A 30 11.22 -15.56 2.70
C GLN A 30 12.17 -15.87 1.56
N SER A 31 12.41 -14.91 0.66
CA SER A 31 13.32 -15.10 -0.47
C SER A 31 14.78 -15.27 -0.04
N LEU A 32 15.22 -14.58 1.02
CA LEU A 32 16.58 -14.68 1.56
C LEU A 32 16.86 -15.99 2.32
N ASN A 33 15.82 -16.64 2.85
CA ASN A 33 15.93 -17.86 3.67
C ASN A 33 15.25 -19.09 3.06
N HIS A 34 14.72 -18.98 1.84
CA HIS A 34 13.96 -20.02 1.14
C HIS A 34 12.74 -20.56 1.93
N ILE A 35 12.09 -19.70 2.73
CA ILE A 35 10.94 -20.08 3.56
C ILE A 35 9.68 -20.17 2.70
N GLN A 36 9.22 -21.40 2.46
CA GLN A 36 8.00 -21.73 1.73
C GLN A 36 6.73 -21.17 2.40
N ASN A 37 6.57 -21.44 3.71
CA ASN A 37 5.41 -20.99 4.49
C ASN A 37 5.84 -19.90 5.50
N PRO A 38 5.43 -18.62 5.33
CA PRO A 38 5.82 -17.54 6.23
C PRO A 38 5.24 -17.66 7.63
N ASN A 39 4.16 -18.44 7.79
CA ASN A 39 3.43 -18.61 9.05
C ASN A 39 3.96 -19.79 9.88
N LEU A 40 4.94 -20.55 9.39
CA LEU A 40 5.53 -21.70 10.07
C LEU A 40 7.04 -21.53 10.18
N ILE A 41 7.47 -20.92 11.27
CA ILE A 41 8.88 -20.76 11.65
C ILE A 41 9.14 -21.36 13.04
N TYR A 42 10.28 -22.02 13.20
CA TYR A 42 10.60 -22.76 14.42
C TYR A 42 11.59 -21.98 15.29
N ALA A 43 11.24 -21.82 16.58
CA ALA A 43 12.14 -21.27 17.58
C ALA A 43 13.48 -22.05 17.63
N GLY A 44 14.59 -21.34 17.83
CA GLY A 44 15.94 -21.87 17.74
C GLY A 44 16.54 -21.87 16.32
N SER A 45 15.72 -21.71 15.26
CA SER A 45 16.23 -21.63 13.89
C SER A 45 16.95 -20.31 13.63
N ILE A 46 17.97 -20.34 12.76
CA ILE A 46 18.70 -19.14 12.34
C ILE A 46 18.04 -18.55 11.10
N LEU A 47 17.61 -17.30 11.21
CA LEU A 47 17.10 -16.48 10.12
C LEU A 47 18.17 -15.47 9.68
N LYS A 48 18.48 -15.43 8.39
CA LYS A 48 19.29 -14.38 7.76
C LYS A 48 18.41 -13.15 7.55
N ILE A 49 18.83 -12.01 8.07
CA ILE A 49 18.15 -10.73 7.94
C ILE A 49 19.03 -9.80 7.11
N PRO A 50 18.50 -9.09 6.10
CA PRO A 50 19.29 -8.12 5.36
C PRO A 50 19.60 -6.93 6.27
N THR A 51 20.88 -6.60 6.45
CA THR A 51 21.28 -5.35 7.10
C THR A 51 21.52 -4.30 6.03
N THR A 52 20.48 -3.53 5.73
CA THR A 52 20.64 -2.22 5.08
C THR A 52 20.91 -1.20 6.18
N THR A 53 22.09 -0.58 6.17
CA THR A 53 22.29 0.67 6.91
C THR A 53 21.34 1.71 6.36
N THR A 54 20.61 2.36 7.25
CA THR A 54 19.53 3.30 6.94
C THR A 54 19.93 4.37 5.94
N SER A 55 19.20 4.45 4.83
CA SER A 55 18.94 5.72 4.15
C SER A 55 17.43 5.93 4.01
N SER A 56 16.92 6.88 4.80
CA SER A 56 15.59 7.44 4.59
C SER A 56 15.57 8.12 3.21
N GLY A 57 14.84 7.55 2.25
CA GLY A 57 14.90 7.91 0.84
C GLY A 57 13.51 8.08 0.23
N LYS A 58 13.07 9.34 0.09
CA LYS A 58 11.82 9.76 -0.54
C LYS A 58 11.75 9.35 -2.03
N LYS A 59 10.57 8.89 -2.49
CA LYS A 59 10.12 8.64 -3.88
C LYS A 59 11.19 8.66 -4.99
N THR A 60 11.35 7.55 -5.72
CA THR A 60 11.39 7.63 -7.20
C THR A 60 10.94 6.35 -7.89
N SER A 61 10.18 6.51 -8.97
CA SER A 61 9.95 5.49 -9.99
C SER A 61 11.20 5.33 -10.86
N THR A 62 11.62 4.10 -11.13
CA THR A 62 12.44 3.81 -12.33
C THR A 62 12.13 2.42 -12.88
N ASN A 63 11.61 2.41 -14.11
CA ASN A 63 11.51 1.21 -14.94
C ASN A 63 12.90 0.58 -15.16
N THR A 64 13.04 -0.71 -14.89
CA THR A 64 14.00 -1.54 -15.61
C THR A 64 13.31 -2.82 -16.08
N SER A 65 13.00 -2.85 -17.38
CA SER A 65 12.44 -4.01 -18.07
C SER A 65 13.30 -5.25 -17.82
N LYS A 66 12.67 -6.35 -17.37
CA LYS A 66 13.19 -7.70 -17.62
C LYS A 66 12.18 -8.51 -18.44
N LYS A 67 12.31 -8.34 -19.76
CA LYS A 67 11.71 -9.16 -20.82
C LYS A 67 11.73 -10.65 -20.47
N THR A 68 10.57 -11.21 -20.14
CA THR A 68 10.32 -12.66 -20.19
C THR A 68 9.15 -12.93 -21.12
N THR A 69 9.49 -13.36 -22.32
CA THR A 69 8.54 -13.71 -23.37
C THR A 69 7.66 -14.86 -22.91
N SER A 70 6.34 -14.63 -22.82
CA SER A 70 5.34 -15.71 -22.79
C SER A 70 4.22 -15.32 -23.73
N THR A 71 4.18 -16.02 -24.88
CA THR A 71 3.26 -15.74 -25.98
C THR A 71 1.98 -16.53 -25.78
N SER A 72 0.88 -15.84 -25.50
CA SER A 72 -0.46 -16.31 -25.81
C SER A 72 -1.40 -15.11 -26.00
N SER A 73 -1.72 -14.86 -27.27
CA SER A 73 -3.07 -14.62 -27.82
C SER A 73 -4.20 -14.15 -26.87
N SER A 74 -5.15 -13.27 -27.21
CA SER A 74 -5.43 -12.37 -28.35
C SER A 74 -6.80 -11.67 -28.02
N LYS A 75 -7.45 -10.79 -28.80
CA LYS A 75 -7.26 -10.23 -30.15
C LYS A 75 -8.11 -8.95 -30.25
N THR A 76 -7.73 -8.01 -31.11
CA THR A 76 -8.65 -6.99 -31.71
C THR A 76 -9.17 -5.88 -30.78
N GLN A 77 -9.35 -4.71 -31.41
CA GLN A 77 -10.10 -3.54 -30.92
C GLN A 77 -11.38 -3.87 -30.14
N SER A 78 -11.66 -3.09 -29.10
CA SER A 78 -13.02 -2.92 -28.59
C SER A 78 -13.28 -1.43 -28.40
N SER A 79 -14.18 -0.88 -29.22
CA SER A 79 -14.65 0.52 -29.12
C SER A 79 -15.57 0.76 -27.92
N THR A 80 -15.83 -0.27 -27.10
CA THR A 80 -16.74 -0.18 -25.96
C THR A 80 -16.02 0.34 -24.71
N LYS A 81 -16.71 1.17 -23.94
CA LYS A 81 -16.20 1.75 -22.69
C LYS A 81 -15.77 0.63 -21.73
N PRO A 82 -14.56 0.70 -21.13
CA PRO A 82 -14.12 -0.32 -20.18
C PRO A 82 -15.03 -0.38 -18.95
N VAL A 83 -15.12 -1.56 -18.34
CA VAL A 83 -15.90 -1.84 -17.13
C VAL A 83 -14.97 -2.45 -16.08
N TYR A 84 -15.01 -1.94 -14.86
CA TYR A 84 -14.21 -2.45 -13.76
C TYR A 84 -14.57 -3.90 -13.44
N LYS A 85 -13.54 -4.75 -13.30
CA LYS A 85 -13.65 -6.13 -12.80
C LYS A 85 -12.42 -6.41 -11.93
N PRO A 86 -12.60 -6.87 -10.68
CA PRO A 86 -11.46 -7.23 -9.83
C PRO A 86 -10.72 -8.45 -10.39
N SER A 87 -9.39 -8.46 -10.25
CA SER A 87 -8.56 -9.60 -10.64
C SER A 87 -8.75 -10.80 -9.71
N SER A 88 -8.25 -11.97 -10.15
CA SER A 88 -8.19 -13.15 -9.28
C SER A 88 -7.26 -12.95 -8.09
N GLN A 89 -6.26 -12.06 -8.18
CA GLN A 89 -5.40 -11.69 -7.06
C GLN A 89 -6.16 -10.85 -6.01
N ALA A 90 -6.93 -9.85 -6.44
CA ALA A 90 -7.79 -9.06 -5.54
C ALA A 90 -8.84 -9.96 -4.85
N GLN A 91 -9.53 -10.80 -5.62
CA GLN A 91 -10.48 -11.78 -5.08
C GLN A 91 -9.82 -12.75 -4.09
N ASN A 92 -8.61 -13.25 -4.37
CA ASN A 92 -7.89 -14.12 -3.44
C ASN A 92 -7.55 -13.37 -2.14
N ALA A 93 -6.98 -12.17 -2.23
CA ALA A 93 -6.63 -11.37 -1.06
C ALA A 93 -7.86 -11.05 -0.19
N GLN A 94 -8.98 -10.67 -0.80
CA GLN A 94 -10.25 -10.44 -0.09
C GLN A 94 -10.78 -11.73 0.56
N ASN A 95 -10.72 -12.87 -0.12
CA ASN A 95 -11.08 -14.18 0.45
C ASN A 95 -10.15 -14.59 1.61
N GLN A 96 -8.87 -14.20 1.61
CA GLN A 96 -7.96 -14.44 2.74
C GLN A 96 -8.36 -13.56 3.93
N LEU A 97 -8.61 -12.26 3.72
CA LEU A 97 -9.09 -11.35 4.76
C LEU A 97 -10.35 -11.91 5.42
N SER A 98 -11.38 -12.26 4.65
CA SER A 98 -12.65 -12.78 5.21
C SER A 98 -12.49 -14.11 5.95
N LYS A 99 -11.52 -14.97 5.58
CA LYS A 99 -11.18 -16.18 6.35
C LYS A 99 -10.54 -15.84 7.70
N TRP A 100 -9.72 -14.81 7.75
CA TRP A 100 -9.13 -14.34 9.00
C TRP A 100 -10.18 -13.66 9.88
N GLU A 101 -11.05 -12.82 9.32
CA GLU A 101 -12.14 -12.17 10.04
C GLU A 101 -13.08 -13.17 10.73
N GLN A 102 -13.38 -14.31 10.08
CA GLN A 102 -14.15 -15.42 10.66
C GLN A 102 -13.48 -16.06 11.88
N ASN A 103 -12.15 -16.11 11.93
CA ASN A 103 -11.37 -16.69 13.04
C ASN A 103 -11.09 -15.66 14.16
N LYS A 104 -12.05 -14.78 14.47
CA LYS A 104 -11.93 -13.81 15.55
C LYS A 104 -11.85 -14.53 16.91
N PRO A 105 -10.86 -14.23 17.77
CA PRO A 105 -10.88 -14.68 19.15
C PRO A 105 -12.18 -14.26 19.84
N GLY A 106 -12.75 -15.17 20.64
CA GLY A 106 -13.89 -14.88 21.50
C GLY A 106 -13.55 -13.89 22.61
N GLU A 107 -14.52 -13.66 23.50
CA GLU A 107 -14.25 -12.91 24.73
C GLU A 107 -13.33 -13.71 25.67
N TYR A 108 -12.70 -13.04 26.63
CA TYR A 108 -11.84 -13.70 27.59
C TYR A 108 -12.68 -14.43 28.64
N GLU A 109 -12.51 -15.74 28.75
CA GLU A 109 -13.04 -16.53 29.85
C GLU A 109 -11.91 -16.82 30.85
N SER A 110 -12.16 -16.45 32.10
CA SER A 110 -11.24 -16.68 33.22
C SER A 110 -11.15 -18.17 33.55
N ALA A 111 -9.93 -18.71 33.59
CA ALA A 111 -9.70 -20.11 33.96
C ALA A 111 -9.59 -20.30 35.48
N TYR A 112 -9.24 -19.24 36.22
CA TYR A 112 -9.00 -19.29 37.66
C TYR A 112 -9.97 -18.43 38.48
N GLY A 113 -10.83 -17.62 37.85
CA GLY A 113 -11.70 -16.65 38.51
C GLY A 113 -12.55 -17.23 39.64
N GLN A 114 -13.22 -18.36 39.40
CA GLN A 114 -13.99 -19.06 40.44
C GLN A 114 -13.10 -19.50 41.62
N GLN A 115 -11.91 -20.04 41.34
CA GLN A 115 -10.97 -20.47 42.39
C GLN A 115 -10.41 -19.28 43.19
N ILE A 116 -10.23 -18.13 42.53
CA ILE A 116 -9.82 -16.87 43.16
C ILE A 116 -10.96 -16.34 44.06
N GLU A 117 -12.21 -16.36 43.58
CA GLU A 117 -13.39 -15.94 44.34
C GLU A 117 -13.63 -16.83 45.57
N ASP A 118 -13.65 -18.16 45.40
CA ASP A 118 -13.84 -19.13 46.48
C ASP A 118 -12.74 -19.04 47.55
N LEU A 119 -11.48 -18.88 47.14
CA LEU A 119 -10.35 -18.76 48.07
C LEU A 119 -10.31 -17.38 48.74
N LEU A 120 -10.68 -16.31 48.02
CA LEU A 120 -10.82 -14.97 48.60
C LEU A 120 -11.93 -14.95 49.66
N ALA A 121 -13.08 -15.56 49.39
CA ALA A 121 -14.15 -15.74 50.39
C ALA A 121 -13.64 -16.52 51.61
N SER A 122 -12.93 -17.63 51.38
CA SER A 122 -12.32 -18.44 52.46
C SER A 122 -11.29 -17.67 53.31
N VAL A 123 -10.63 -16.65 52.75
CA VAL A 123 -9.70 -15.77 53.48
C VAL A 123 -10.45 -14.66 54.23
N LEU A 124 -11.56 -14.16 53.70
CA LEU A 124 -12.36 -13.07 54.28
C LEU A 124 -13.28 -13.56 55.42
N ASP A 125 -13.94 -14.71 55.26
CA ASP A 125 -14.86 -15.30 56.24
C ASP A 125 -14.12 -16.11 57.32
N ARG A 126 -12.81 -15.92 57.46
CA ARG A 126 -11.96 -16.71 58.35
C ARG A 126 -12.18 -16.33 59.81
N GLU A 127 -12.81 -17.22 60.57
CA GLU A 127 -13.07 -17.04 62.00
C GLU A 127 -11.79 -16.74 62.81
N GLU A 128 -11.94 -15.96 63.88
CA GLU A 128 -10.87 -15.68 64.83
C GLU A 128 -10.37 -16.96 65.51
N PHE A 129 -9.08 -17.00 65.86
CA PHE A 129 -8.49 -18.17 66.50
C PHE A 129 -9.11 -18.44 67.88
N GLN A 130 -9.70 -19.63 68.02
CA GLN A 130 -10.21 -20.17 69.29
C GLN A 130 -9.51 -21.50 69.58
N TYR A 131 -9.09 -21.71 70.83
CA TYR A 131 -8.45 -22.95 71.26
C TYR A 131 -9.02 -23.44 72.60
N ASP A 132 -9.76 -24.55 72.55
CA ASP A 132 -10.18 -25.29 73.73
C ASP A 132 -9.24 -26.47 73.99
N ILE A 133 -8.35 -26.30 74.95
CA ILE A 133 -7.40 -27.32 75.41
C ILE A 133 -8.07 -28.61 75.87
N SER A 134 -9.32 -28.56 76.34
CA SER A 134 -10.05 -29.75 76.80
C SER A 134 -10.58 -30.61 75.65
N SER A 135 -10.80 -29.99 74.48
CA SER A 135 -11.20 -30.65 73.24
C SER A 135 -10.02 -31.25 72.46
N ASP A 136 -8.78 -30.80 72.73
CA ASP A 136 -7.58 -31.22 72.00
C ASP A 136 -7.24 -32.71 72.27
N PRO A 137 -7.27 -33.59 71.24
CA PRO A 137 -6.96 -35.02 71.41
C PRO A 137 -5.55 -35.28 71.93
N LEU A 138 -4.57 -34.44 71.59
CA LEU A 138 -3.19 -34.57 72.05
C LEU A 138 -3.10 -34.24 73.55
N TYR A 139 -3.80 -33.18 74.00
CA TYR A 139 -3.89 -32.87 75.43
C TYR A 139 -4.58 -33.99 76.21
N GLN A 140 -5.66 -34.57 75.68
CA GLN A 140 -6.35 -35.71 76.31
C GLN A 140 -5.42 -36.92 76.47
N GLN A 141 -4.69 -37.30 75.41
CA GLN A 141 -3.71 -38.38 75.45
C GLN A 141 -2.59 -38.12 76.47
N MET A 142 -2.02 -36.91 76.49
CA MET A 142 -1.00 -36.53 77.45
C MET A 142 -1.54 -36.54 78.88
N LYS A 143 -2.76 -36.02 79.10
CA LYS A 143 -3.43 -36.01 80.41
C LYS A 143 -3.59 -37.43 80.97
N GLU A 144 -4.04 -38.38 80.16
CA GLU A 144 -4.12 -39.79 80.58
C GLU A 144 -2.75 -40.36 80.94
N GLN A 145 -1.73 -40.11 80.10
CA GLN A 145 -0.36 -40.55 80.36
C GLN A 145 0.19 -40.00 81.67
N TYR A 146 0.05 -38.69 81.93
CA TYR A 146 0.50 -38.04 83.16
C TYR A 146 -0.30 -38.50 84.40
N MET A 147 -1.59 -38.81 84.27
CA MET A 147 -2.35 -39.42 85.38
C MET A 147 -1.87 -40.85 85.68
N VAL A 148 -1.56 -41.67 84.67
CA VAL A 148 -1.01 -43.02 84.87
C VAL A 148 0.39 -42.95 85.49
N LEU A 149 1.25 -42.03 85.03
CA LEU A 149 2.59 -41.80 85.58
C LEU A 149 2.52 -41.30 87.03
N GLY A 150 1.70 -40.30 87.33
CA GLY A 150 1.51 -39.80 88.69
C GLY A 150 0.96 -40.85 89.64
N ASN A 151 -0.03 -41.64 89.21
CA ASN A 151 -0.57 -42.74 90.01
C ASN A 151 0.47 -43.85 90.28
N ARG A 152 1.39 -44.08 89.34
CA ARG A 152 2.50 -45.02 89.51
C ARG A 152 3.55 -44.46 90.47
N ALA A 153 4.02 -43.23 90.24
CA ALA A 153 4.96 -42.52 91.10
C ALA A 153 4.46 -42.42 92.55
N MET A 154 3.16 -42.16 92.75
CA MET A 154 2.51 -42.17 94.07
C MET A 154 2.62 -43.54 94.73
N ARG A 155 2.29 -44.64 94.03
CA ARG A 155 2.40 -45.99 94.60
C ARG A 155 3.84 -46.38 94.92
N ASP A 156 4.77 -46.04 94.03
CA ASP A 156 6.19 -46.36 94.20
C ASP A 156 6.80 -45.58 95.39
N THR A 157 6.49 -44.29 95.53
CA THR A 157 6.93 -43.45 96.67
C THR A 157 6.23 -43.81 97.98
N MET A 158 4.93 -44.10 97.96
CA MET A 158 4.21 -44.61 99.14
C MET A 158 4.78 -45.96 99.61
N GLY A 159 5.12 -46.86 98.69
CA GLY A 159 5.74 -48.15 99.00
C GLY A 159 7.13 -47.99 99.63
N GLN A 160 7.97 -47.10 99.08
CA GLN A 160 9.28 -46.77 99.65
C GLN A 160 9.16 -46.13 101.04
N ALA A 161 8.26 -45.15 101.20
CA ALA A 161 8.05 -44.49 102.49
C ALA A 161 7.45 -45.44 103.55
N ALA A 162 6.52 -46.32 103.17
CA ALA A 162 6.00 -47.35 104.06
C ALA A 162 7.07 -48.38 104.47
N ALA A 163 7.99 -48.76 103.56
CA ALA A 163 9.13 -49.61 103.89
C ALA A 163 10.07 -48.94 104.91
N LEU A 164 10.30 -47.62 104.78
CA LEU A 164 11.07 -46.84 105.76
C LEU A 164 10.34 -46.68 107.11
N THR A 165 9.01 -46.63 107.13
CA THR A 165 8.20 -46.56 108.36
C THR A 165 7.73 -47.93 108.88
N GLY A 166 8.45 -49.01 108.57
CA GLY A 166 8.25 -50.33 109.18
C GLY A 166 7.02 -51.10 108.68
N GLY A 167 6.60 -50.87 107.43
CA GLY A 167 5.46 -51.55 106.79
C GLY A 167 4.11 -50.88 107.01
N TYR A 168 4.01 -49.89 107.90
CA TYR A 168 2.79 -49.11 108.11
C TYR A 168 2.71 -47.93 107.14
N GLY A 169 1.57 -47.80 106.46
CA GLY A 169 1.22 -46.62 105.66
C GLY A 169 1.00 -45.40 106.56
N SER A 170 2.08 -44.70 106.87
CA SER A 170 2.09 -43.50 107.71
C SER A 170 1.46 -42.30 106.97
N SER A 171 1.00 -41.29 107.71
CA SER A 171 0.59 -40.01 107.12
C SER A 171 1.72 -39.39 106.26
N TYR A 172 2.97 -39.59 106.67
CA TYR A 172 4.16 -39.22 105.90
C TYR A 172 4.21 -39.88 104.51
N SER A 173 3.90 -41.19 104.39
CA SER A 173 3.90 -41.87 103.09
C SER A 173 2.81 -41.32 102.16
N GLN A 174 1.64 -40.97 102.70
CA GLN A 174 0.57 -40.31 101.94
C GLN A 174 0.99 -38.92 101.43
N THR A 175 1.63 -38.10 102.27
CA THR A 175 2.10 -36.76 101.88
C THR A 175 3.14 -36.81 100.77
N VAL A 176 4.16 -37.67 100.87
CA VAL A 176 5.19 -37.77 99.81
C VAL A 176 4.66 -38.43 98.53
N GLY A 177 3.69 -39.35 98.66
CA GLY A 177 2.95 -39.92 97.54
C GLY A 177 2.19 -38.86 96.76
N GLN A 178 1.44 -38.01 97.47
CA GLN A 178 0.70 -36.88 96.92
C GLN A 178 1.64 -35.88 96.22
N GLN A 179 2.77 -35.52 96.84
CA GLN A 179 3.78 -34.64 96.25
C GLN A 179 4.33 -35.17 94.90
N SER A 180 4.51 -36.48 94.75
CA SER A 180 4.96 -37.10 93.49
C SER A 180 3.90 -37.06 92.37
N TYR A 181 2.62 -37.16 92.76
CA TYR A 181 1.48 -37.01 91.84
C TYR A 181 1.31 -35.56 91.38
N GLU A 182 1.42 -34.61 92.32
CA GLU A 182 1.38 -33.17 92.05
C GLU A 182 2.51 -32.72 91.10
N ALA A 183 3.72 -33.26 91.26
CA ALA A 183 4.82 -33.02 90.33
C ALA A 183 4.49 -33.50 88.89
N SER A 184 3.82 -34.64 88.76
CA SER A 184 3.39 -35.18 87.46
C SER A 184 2.28 -34.31 86.83
N LEU A 185 1.35 -33.79 87.64
CA LEU A 185 0.29 -32.89 87.18
C LEU A 185 0.82 -31.50 86.81
N SER A 186 1.83 -30.99 87.53
CA SER A 186 2.52 -29.73 87.21
C SER A 186 3.24 -29.81 85.85
N GLN A 187 3.81 -30.96 85.50
CA GLN A 187 4.39 -31.16 84.16
C GLN A 187 3.32 -31.10 83.06
N LEU A 188 2.13 -31.66 83.27
CA LEU A 188 1.00 -31.51 82.34
C LEU A 188 0.57 -30.04 82.17
N GLN A 189 0.51 -29.28 83.27
CA GLN A 189 0.15 -27.85 83.22
C GLN A 189 1.18 -27.01 82.45
N SER A 190 2.47 -27.35 82.50
CA SER A 190 3.53 -26.64 81.76
C SER A 190 3.48 -26.83 80.23
N LEU A 191 2.71 -27.81 79.75
CA LEU A 191 2.52 -28.10 78.33
C LEU A 191 1.36 -27.32 77.70
N ALA A 192 0.40 -26.86 78.51
CA ALA A 192 -0.74 -26.05 78.07
C ALA A 192 -0.36 -24.85 77.17
N PRO A 193 0.61 -23.97 77.53
CA PRO A 193 1.01 -22.88 76.65
C PRO A 193 1.69 -23.35 75.37
N GLN A 194 2.36 -24.51 75.37
CA GLN A 194 3.04 -25.04 74.18
C GLN A 194 2.04 -25.59 73.16
N LEU A 195 0.94 -26.21 73.62
CA LEU A 195 -0.12 -26.70 72.75
C LEU A 195 -0.95 -25.54 72.17
N TYR A 196 -1.25 -24.51 72.98
CA TYR A 196 -1.86 -23.26 72.49
C TYR A 196 -1.01 -22.62 71.39
N GLU A 197 0.30 -22.46 71.63
CA GLU A 197 1.23 -21.85 70.68
C GLU A 197 1.31 -22.67 69.38
N LEU A 198 1.39 -24.01 69.46
CA LEU A 198 1.40 -24.88 68.29
C LEU A 198 0.09 -24.79 67.47
N ALA A 199 -1.07 -24.72 68.15
CA ALA A 199 -2.35 -24.55 67.49
C ALA A 199 -2.46 -23.16 66.83
N TYR A 200 -1.95 -22.11 67.50
CA TYR A 200 -1.92 -20.75 66.97
C TYR A 200 -0.99 -20.62 65.76
N GLN A 201 0.20 -21.25 65.79
CA GLN A 201 1.11 -21.32 64.65
C GLN A 201 0.45 -22.01 63.45
N ARG A 202 -0.17 -23.19 63.63
CA ARG A 202 -0.92 -23.85 62.54
C ARG A 202 -2.05 -22.97 61.98
N TYR A 203 -2.71 -22.16 62.83
CA TYR A 203 -3.69 -21.19 62.38
C TYR A 203 -3.04 -20.01 61.62
N GLN A 204 -1.86 -19.55 61.99
CA GLN A 204 -1.13 -18.55 61.19
C GLN A 204 -0.68 -19.11 59.85
N ASP A 205 -0.06 -20.29 59.84
CA ASP A 205 0.46 -21.00 58.66
C ASP A 205 -0.63 -21.23 57.63
N THR A 206 -1.73 -21.88 58.01
CA THR A 206 -2.87 -22.12 57.10
C THR A 206 -3.47 -20.83 56.54
N GLY A 207 -3.46 -19.74 57.31
CA GLY A 207 -3.87 -18.42 56.84
C GLY A 207 -2.86 -17.78 55.88
N ALA A 208 -1.57 -18.07 56.03
CA ALA A 208 -0.51 -17.66 55.11
C ALA A 208 -0.59 -18.45 53.81
N ASP A 209 -0.72 -19.77 53.87
CA ASP A 209 -0.89 -20.68 52.73
C ASP A 209 -2.07 -20.26 51.85
N MET A 210 -3.22 -19.90 52.45
CA MET A 210 -4.37 -19.41 51.70
C MET A 210 -4.07 -18.10 50.94
N ARG A 211 -3.34 -17.16 51.56
CA ARG A 211 -2.93 -15.90 50.91
C ARG A 211 -1.87 -16.11 49.82
N GLU A 212 -0.94 -17.04 50.03
CA GLU A 212 0.07 -17.40 49.02
C GLU A 212 -0.58 -18.07 47.81
N ASN A 213 -1.48 -19.04 48.04
CA ASN A 213 -2.26 -19.68 46.98
C ASN A 213 -3.14 -18.67 46.22
N LEU A 214 -3.74 -17.70 46.90
CA LEU A 214 -4.50 -16.61 46.27
C LEU A 214 -3.61 -15.75 45.37
N SER A 215 -2.42 -15.36 45.85
CA SER A 215 -1.44 -14.62 45.06
C SER A 215 -0.94 -15.42 43.85
N LEU A 216 -0.79 -16.75 43.98
CA LEU A 216 -0.40 -17.65 42.89
C LEU A 216 -1.51 -17.73 41.84
N LEU A 217 -2.77 -17.92 42.24
CA LEU A 217 -3.91 -17.95 41.32
C LEU A 217 -4.08 -16.62 40.58
N GLN A 218 -3.93 -15.49 41.27
CA GLN A 218 -3.93 -14.17 40.66
C GLN A 218 -2.81 -13.99 39.62
N ALA A 219 -1.59 -14.47 39.91
CA ALA A 219 -0.48 -14.43 38.95
C ALA A 219 -0.70 -15.36 37.74
N LEU A 220 -1.31 -16.53 37.94
CA LEU A 220 -1.69 -17.45 36.87
C LEU A 220 -2.78 -16.86 35.97
N GLU A 221 -3.74 -16.16 36.55
CA GLU A 221 -4.81 -15.44 35.87
C GLU A 221 -4.26 -14.25 35.07
N GLU A 222 -3.41 -13.40 35.67
CA GLU A 222 -2.74 -12.30 34.94
C GLU A 222 -1.91 -12.84 33.76
N ALA A 223 -1.20 -13.96 33.95
CA ALA A 223 -0.48 -14.62 32.87
C ALA A 223 -1.40 -15.23 31.80
N ALA A 224 -2.61 -15.68 32.16
CA ALA A 224 -3.60 -16.19 31.22
C ALA A 224 -4.25 -15.04 30.40
N TYR A 225 -4.65 -13.97 31.06
CA TYR A 225 -5.16 -12.75 30.43
C TYR A 225 -4.10 -12.11 29.51
N GLY A 226 -2.83 -12.07 29.93
CA GLY A 226 -1.71 -11.63 29.10
C GLY A 226 -1.61 -12.42 27.78
N ARG A 227 -1.66 -13.76 27.85
CA ARG A 227 -1.67 -14.62 26.65
C ARG A 227 -2.89 -14.38 25.76
N TYR A 228 -4.06 -14.15 26.34
CA TYR A 228 -5.27 -13.80 25.59
C TYR A 228 -5.11 -12.46 24.86
N ARG A 229 -4.67 -11.41 25.57
CA ARG A 229 -4.43 -10.08 25.01
C ARG A 229 -3.43 -10.14 23.86
N ASP A 230 -2.35 -10.90 24.01
CA ASP A 230 -1.34 -11.07 22.97
C ASP A 230 -1.91 -11.83 21.75
N THR A 231 -2.74 -12.86 21.97
CA THR A 231 -3.47 -13.57 20.89
C THR A 231 -4.43 -12.64 20.13
N VAL A 232 -5.13 -11.75 20.83
CA VAL A 232 -5.99 -10.72 20.24
C VAL A 232 -5.18 -9.67 19.47
N GLY A 233 -4.01 -9.29 19.99
CA GLY A 233 -3.07 -8.40 19.30
C GLY A 233 -2.51 -9.00 18.00
N ASP A 234 -2.12 -10.28 18.03
CA ASP A 234 -1.70 -11.04 16.86
C ASP A 234 -2.82 -11.17 15.82
N TYR A 235 -4.06 -11.42 16.27
CA TYR A 235 -5.24 -11.45 15.39
C TYR A 235 -5.41 -10.12 14.63
N TYR A 236 -5.43 -8.98 15.34
CA TYR A 236 -5.61 -7.68 14.68
C TYR A 236 -4.43 -7.33 13.77
N THR A 237 -3.19 -7.64 14.19
CA THR A 237 -1.99 -7.45 13.38
C THR A 237 -2.06 -8.24 12.06
N ASN A 238 -2.51 -9.49 12.12
CA ASN A 238 -2.69 -10.32 10.93
C ASN A 238 -3.84 -9.82 10.05
N ARG A 239 -5.01 -9.49 10.64
CA ARG A 239 -6.15 -8.91 9.91
C ARG A 239 -5.71 -7.67 9.11
N ASP A 240 -5.00 -6.75 9.75
CA ASP A 240 -4.58 -5.49 9.13
C ASP A 240 -3.55 -5.72 8.02
N TYR A 241 -2.69 -6.73 8.15
CA TYR A 241 -1.81 -7.17 7.07
C TYR A 241 -2.60 -7.72 5.86
N TYR A 242 -3.63 -8.54 6.07
CA TYR A 242 -4.46 -9.05 4.98
C TYR A 242 -5.36 -7.98 4.36
N ALA A 243 -5.85 -7.02 5.16
CA ALA A 243 -6.60 -5.86 4.69
C ALA A 243 -5.76 -4.98 3.76
N GLY A 244 -4.59 -4.51 4.22
CA GLY A 244 -3.69 -3.72 3.39
C GLY A 244 -3.20 -4.46 2.13
N ARG A 245 -3.15 -5.80 2.17
CA ARG A 245 -2.86 -6.61 0.97
C ARG A 245 -4.04 -6.69 -0.01
N ALA A 246 -5.28 -6.72 0.48
CA ALA A 246 -6.47 -6.63 -0.37
C ALA A 246 -6.56 -5.24 -1.02
N ASP A 247 -6.32 -4.18 -0.24
CA ASP A 247 -6.28 -2.79 -0.71
C ASP A 247 -5.21 -2.59 -1.81
N GLU A 248 -3.99 -3.11 -1.64
CA GLU A 248 -2.93 -3.00 -2.66
C GLU A 248 -3.33 -3.64 -4.02
N TRP A 249 -4.08 -4.75 -3.99
CA TRP A 249 -4.58 -5.38 -5.22
C TRP A 249 -5.77 -4.63 -5.80
N TYR A 250 -6.67 -4.14 -4.95
CA TYR A 250 -7.79 -3.29 -5.36
C TYR A 250 -7.29 -2.02 -6.06
N ASP A 251 -6.37 -1.27 -5.45
CA ASP A 251 -5.76 -0.06 -6.00
C ASP A 251 -5.06 -0.32 -7.33
N ARG A 252 -4.34 -1.44 -7.43
CA ARG A 252 -3.64 -1.85 -8.65
C ARG A 252 -4.61 -2.17 -9.79
N ASP A 253 -5.71 -2.84 -9.50
CA ASP A 253 -6.73 -3.16 -10.51
C ASP A 253 -7.56 -1.93 -10.88
N PHE A 254 -7.87 -1.07 -9.90
CA PHE A 254 -8.59 0.18 -10.11
C PHE A 254 -7.76 1.15 -10.97
N GLY A 255 -6.47 1.33 -10.67
CA GLY A 255 -5.57 2.16 -11.49
C GLY A 255 -5.39 1.65 -12.92
N ARG A 256 -5.45 0.32 -13.15
CA ARG A 256 -5.50 -0.27 -14.51
C ARG A 256 -6.80 0.09 -15.23
N TYR A 257 -7.93 -0.01 -14.54
CA TYR A 257 -9.24 0.37 -15.07
C TYR A 257 -9.32 1.87 -15.39
N GLU A 258 -8.84 2.73 -14.50
CA GLU A 258 -8.76 4.18 -14.68
C GLU A 258 -7.87 4.54 -15.89
N SER A 259 -6.71 3.92 -16.01
CA SER A 259 -5.82 4.09 -17.17
C SER A 259 -6.52 3.70 -18.48
N ALA A 260 -7.17 2.54 -18.51
CA ALA A 260 -7.92 2.09 -19.69
C ALA A 260 -9.11 2.99 -20.03
N LEU A 261 -9.76 3.59 -19.03
CA LEU A 261 -10.84 4.56 -19.22
C LEU A 261 -10.31 5.88 -19.81
N ALA A 262 -9.15 6.36 -19.36
CA ALA A 262 -8.49 7.54 -19.89
C ALA A 262 -8.01 7.33 -21.34
N ASP A 263 -7.43 6.17 -21.65
CA ASP A 263 -7.06 5.79 -23.02
C ASP A 263 -8.30 5.74 -23.94
N TRP A 264 -9.39 5.11 -23.49
CA TRP A 264 -10.66 5.08 -24.23
C TRP A 264 -11.22 6.50 -24.47
N GLN A 265 -11.20 7.38 -23.47
CA GLN A 265 -11.63 8.79 -23.62
C GLN A 265 -10.78 9.53 -24.68
N LYS A 266 -9.46 9.32 -24.66
CA LYS A 266 -8.53 9.91 -25.62
C LYS A 266 -8.75 9.40 -27.04
N GLU A 267 -9.10 8.12 -27.21
CA GLU A 267 -9.49 7.56 -28.50
C GLU A 267 -10.81 8.16 -29.02
N GLN A 268 -11.81 8.39 -28.16
CA GLN A 268 -13.05 9.08 -28.55
C GLN A 268 -12.78 10.50 -29.03
N GLU A 269 -11.97 11.27 -28.30
CA GLU A 269 -11.61 12.65 -28.68
C GLU A 269 -10.80 12.69 -29.99
N ALA A 270 -9.83 11.79 -30.15
CA ALA A 270 -9.06 11.69 -31.39
C ALA A 270 -9.93 11.30 -32.60
N ALA A 271 -10.90 10.41 -32.42
CA ALA A 271 -11.86 10.04 -33.46
C ALA A 271 -12.79 11.22 -33.82
N TYR A 272 -13.26 11.99 -32.83
CA TYR A 272 -14.06 13.19 -33.04
C TYR A 272 -13.27 14.27 -33.80
N GLN A 273 -12.06 14.58 -33.37
CA GLN A 273 -11.20 15.58 -34.01
C GLN A 273 -10.82 15.16 -35.44
N LYS A 274 -10.49 13.87 -35.68
CA LYS A 274 -10.27 13.37 -37.04
C LYS A 274 -11.50 13.52 -37.93
N ALA A 275 -12.69 13.17 -37.43
CA ALA A 275 -13.93 13.29 -38.21
C ALA A 275 -14.26 14.76 -38.55
N LYS A 276 -13.92 15.70 -37.66
CA LYS A 276 -14.01 17.13 -37.90
C LYS A 276 -13.00 17.60 -38.97
N ASP A 277 -11.73 17.19 -38.87
CA ASP A 277 -10.69 17.56 -39.84
C ASP A 277 -10.98 16.97 -41.24
N ASP A 278 -11.44 15.71 -41.32
CA ASP A 278 -11.88 15.07 -42.57
C ASP A 278 -13.04 15.85 -43.22
N ARG A 279 -14.01 16.31 -42.42
CA ARG A 279 -15.16 17.12 -42.87
C ARG A 279 -14.72 18.50 -43.37
N ASP A 280 -13.87 19.17 -42.61
CA ASP A 280 -13.41 20.53 -42.93
C ASP A 280 -12.50 20.51 -44.18
N PHE A 281 -11.69 19.45 -44.36
CA PHE A 281 -10.96 19.19 -45.60
C PHE A 281 -11.89 18.91 -46.80
N ALA A 282 -12.93 18.10 -46.63
CA ALA A 282 -13.91 17.83 -47.68
C ALA A 282 -14.63 19.11 -48.14
N TYR A 283 -15.04 19.96 -47.18
CA TYR A 283 -15.66 21.26 -47.45
C TYR A 283 -14.71 22.21 -48.21
N GLN A 284 -13.44 22.31 -47.79
CA GLN A 284 -12.46 23.15 -48.48
C GLN A 284 -12.19 22.65 -49.90
N LYS A 285 -12.06 21.33 -50.10
CA LYS A 285 -11.88 20.72 -51.43
C LYS A 285 -13.06 21.03 -52.37
N GLU A 286 -14.29 21.03 -51.86
CA GLU A 286 -15.47 21.40 -52.65
C GLU A 286 -15.44 22.89 -53.04
N LYS A 287 -15.10 23.78 -52.09
CA LYS A 287 -14.93 25.22 -52.34
C LYS A 287 -13.84 25.50 -53.40
N ASP A 288 -12.70 24.82 -53.32
CA ASP A 288 -11.60 24.96 -54.28
C ASP A 288 -12.02 24.48 -55.68
N ALA A 289 -12.76 23.37 -55.78
CA ALA A 289 -13.30 22.86 -57.05
C ALA A 289 -14.33 23.82 -57.67
N GLN A 290 -15.19 24.45 -56.85
CA GLN A 290 -16.12 25.48 -57.31
C GLN A 290 -15.38 26.73 -57.82
N ALA A 291 -14.30 27.15 -57.15
CA ALA A 291 -13.46 28.26 -57.58
C ALA A 291 -12.78 27.97 -58.93
N GLN A 292 -12.22 26.76 -59.11
CA GLN A 292 -11.64 26.31 -60.38
C GLN A 292 -12.69 26.30 -61.52
N ALA A 293 -13.87 25.71 -61.28
CA ALA A 293 -14.93 25.66 -62.28
C ALA A 293 -15.50 27.05 -62.65
N ASN A 294 -15.39 28.04 -61.77
CA ASN A 294 -15.73 29.43 -62.08
C ASN A 294 -14.64 30.12 -62.90
N TRP A 295 -13.37 29.91 -62.53
CA TRP A 295 -12.21 30.42 -63.28
C TRP A 295 -12.17 29.89 -64.72
N GLU A 296 -12.41 28.58 -64.93
CA GLU A 296 -12.48 27.96 -66.26
C GLU A 296 -13.55 28.60 -67.15
N LYS A 297 -14.74 28.88 -66.60
CA LYS A 297 -15.83 29.56 -67.33
C LYS A 297 -15.43 30.98 -67.73
N GLU A 298 -14.80 31.72 -66.83
CA GLU A 298 -14.39 33.11 -67.09
C GLU A 298 -13.26 33.17 -68.14
N TYR A 299 -12.30 32.25 -68.06
CA TYR A 299 -11.24 32.09 -69.06
C TYR A 299 -11.77 31.69 -70.44
N ALA A 300 -12.72 30.74 -70.51
CA ALA A 300 -13.38 30.37 -71.76
C ALA A 300 -14.17 31.54 -72.38
N LEU A 301 -14.84 32.34 -71.55
CA LEU A 301 -15.57 33.54 -71.98
C LEU A 301 -14.61 34.63 -72.47
N GLN A 302 -13.41 34.75 -71.88
CA GLN A 302 -12.35 35.64 -72.35
C GLN A 302 -11.79 35.20 -73.71
N GLN A 303 -11.54 33.90 -73.92
CA GLN A 303 -11.17 33.36 -75.24
C GLN A 303 -12.25 33.62 -76.30
N GLN A 304 -13.53 33.43 -75.94
CA GLN A 304 -14.65 33.70 -76.86
C GLN A 304 -14.73 35.18 -77.26
N LYS A 305 -14.50 36.11 -76.32
CA LYS A 305 -14.39 37.56 -76.62
C LYS A 305 -13.21 37.87 -77.55
N LEU A 306 -12.04 37.27 -77.32
CA LEU A 306 -10.87 37.44 -78.18
C LEU A 306 -11.15 36.94 -79.60
N ALA A 307 -11.68 35.73 -79.75
CA ALA A 307 -12.09 35.18 -81.03
C ALA A 307 -13.13 36.05 -81.76
N ALA A 308 -14.11 36.61 -81.02
CA ALA A 308 -15.09 37.54 -81.57
C ALA A 308 -14.45 38.86 -82.04
N SER A 309 -13.45 39.40 -81.31
CA SER A 309 -12.71 40.59 -81.78
C SER A 309 -11.88 40.33 -83.03
N LEU A 310 -11.23 39.16 -83.12
CA LEU A 310 -10.45 38.75 -84.29
C LEU A 310 -11.34 38.55 -85.52
N ALA A 311 -12.49 37.87 -85.35
CA ALA A 311 -13.49 37.72 -86.41
C ALA A 311 -14.04 39.09 -86.87
N LYS A 312 -14.20 40.04 -85.95
CA LYS A 312 -14.64 41.40 -86.29
C LYS A 312 -13.58 42.17 -87.08
N SER A 313 -12.29 42.05 -86.73
CA SER A 313 -11.20 42.62 -87.54
C SER A 313 -11.08 41.98 -88.93
N ALA A 314 -11.33 40.67 -89.06
CA ALA A 314 -11.37 39.99 -90.36
C ALA A 314 -12.58 40.41 -91.21
N SER A 315 -13.70 40.81 -90.59
CA SER A 315 -14.85 41.38 -91.30
C SER A 315 -14.65 42.83 -91.76
N SER A 316 -13.62 43.53 -91.26
CA SER A 316 -13.28 44.92 -91.64
C SER A 316 -12.13 45.04 -92.66
N SER A 317 -11.49 43.95 -93.08
CA SER A 317 -10.34 43.98 -93.99
C SER A 317 -10.72 43.91 -95.48
N SER A 318 -11.83 44.54 -95.88
CA SER A 318 -12.34 44.57 -97.26
C SER A 318 -12.56 45.99 -97.83
N SER A 319 -11.73 46.97 -97.45
CA SER A 319 -11.71 48.29 -98.10
C SER A 319 -10.33 49.00 -98.12
N SER A 320 -9.66 48.88 -99.28
CA SER A 320 -8.93 49.95 -100.01
C SER A 320 -7.86 50.85 -99.33
N SER A 321 -6.61 50.64 -99.77
CA SER A 321 -5.68 51.61 -100.40
C SER A 321 -5.03 52.81 -99.66
N SER A 322 -3.70 52.72 -99.52
CA SER A 322 -2.65 53.72 -99.87
C SER A 322 -2.69 55.18 -99.38
N SER A 323 -1.57 55.65 -98.78
CA SER A 323 -0.71 56.71 -99.36
C SER A 323 0.60 56.89 -98.58
N SER A 324 1.50 57.75 -99.08
CA SER A 324 2.93 57.87 -98.70
C SER A 324 3.27 59.24 -98.10
N SER A 325 4.16 59.31 -97.10
CA SER A 325 5.23 60.33 -97.00
C SER A 325 6.22 60.02 -95.86
N LYS A 326 7.31 60.81 -95.72
CA LYS A 326 8.64 60.33 -95.27
C LYS A 326 9.41 61.35 -94.41
N LYS A 327 9.90 60.93 -93.22
CA LYS A 327 11.01 61.45 -92.35
C LYS A 327 10.62 61.34 -90.86
N LYS A 328 11.52 61.19 -89.87
CA LYS A 328 12.96 60.80 -89.83
C LYS A 328 13.37 60.56 -88.36
N GLY A 329 13.82 59.34 -88.05
CA GLY A 329 14.85 59.04 -87.05
C GLY A 329 14.57 59.26 -85.55
N SER A 330 14.44 58.14 -84.83
CA SER A 330 15.07 57.87 -83.54
C SER A 330 15.11 56.35 -83.33
N ASP A 331 16.04 55.87 -82.50
CA ASP A 331 16.10 54.47 -82.10
C ASP A 331 14.94 54.17 -81.15
N ASP A 332 14.07 53.24 -81.52
CA ASP A 332 13.04 52.67 -80.63
C ASP A 332 13.13 51.13 -80.72
N GLU A 333 13.43 50.51 -79.58
CA GLU A 333 13.43 49.07 -79.42
C GLU A 333 12.03 48.50 -79.68
N LEU A 334 11.97 47.26 -80.21
CA LEU A 334 10.71 46.53 -80.28
C LEU A 334 10.21 46.27 -78.85
N GLU A 335 9.20 47.03 -78.42
CA GLU A 335 8.53 46.85 -77.14
C GLU A 335 7.78 45.51 -77.14
N ILE A 336 8.48 44.46 -76.68
CA ILE A 336 7.88 43.16 -76.42
C ILE A 336 7.00 43.29 -75.18
N ASP A 337 5.70 43.05 -75.39
CA ASP A 337 4.64 43.07 -74.39
C ASP A 337 5.05 42.37 -73.08
N LYS A 338 4.99 43.12 -71.97
CA LYS A 338 5.48 42.69 -70.64
C LYS A 338 4.47 41.84 -69.86
N THR A 339 3.92 40.81 -70.48
CA THR A 339 3.34 39.66 -69.75
C THR A 339 3.39 38.40 -70.63
N PRO A 340 4.24 37.41 -70.27
CA PRO A 340 3.69 36.24 -69.58
C PRO A 340 4.63 35.62 -68.53
N VAL A 341 5.42 36.44 -67.81
CA VAL A 341 6.32 35.93 -66.74
C VAL A 341 5.53 35.45 -65.50
N LYS A 342 4.39 36.07 -65.19
CA LYS A 342 3.54 35.68 -64.04
C LYS A 342 2.88 34.31 -64.24
N ASP A 343 2.36 34.01 -65.43
CA ASP A 343 1.60 32.77 -65.66
C ASP A 343 2.51 31.53 -65.59
N HIS A 344 3.74 31.64 -66.09
CA HIS A 344 4.73 30.57 -66.01
C HIS A 344 5.20 30.28 -64.56
N TYR A 345 5.21 31.31 -63.72
CA TYR A 345 5.56 31.22 -62.29
C TYR A 345 4.49 30.49 -61.48
N TYR A 346 3.19 30.80 -61.67
CA TYR A 346 2.12 30.07 -60.98
C TYR A 346 1.97 28.62 -61.47
N ALA A 347 2.13 28.37 -62.78
CA ALA A 347 2.05 27.02 -63.34
C ALA A 347 3.12 26.07 -62.76
N THR A 348 4.37 26.54 -62.63
CA THR A 348 5.47 25.73 -62.08
C THR A 348 5.30 25.43 -60.58
N LEU A 349 4.77 26.37 -59.80
CA LEU A 349 4.48 26.17 -58.37
C LEU A 349 3.35 25.16 -58.13
N ILE A 350 2.28 25.19 -58.95
CA ILE A 350 1.18 24.23 -58.89
C ILE A 350 1.69 22.81 -59.20
N GLN A 351 2.52 22.66 -60.24
CA GLN A 351 3.03 21.36 -60.68
C GLN A 351 4.08 20.76 -59.73
N ALA A 352 4.82 21.59 -58.99
CA ALA A 352 5.70 21.15 -57.92
C ALA A 352 4.93 20.66 -56.67
N ARG A 353 3.86 21.39 -56.27
CA ARG A 353 2.98 20.97 -55.16
C ARG A 353 2.31 19.62 -55.45
N TYR A 354 1.90 19.37 -56.70
CA TYR A 354 1.29 18.11 -57.12
C TYR A 354 2.25 16.90 -57.06
N GLN A 355 3.57 17.14 -57.10
CA GLN A 355 4.62 16.13 -56.99
C GLN A 355 5.14 15.94 -55.55
N GLY A 356 4.51 16.56 -54.55
CA GLY A 356 4.89 16.40 -53.14
C GLY A 356 6.14 17.19 -52.72
N ALA A 357 6.52 18.23 -53.48
CA ALA A 357 7.66 19.08 -53.15
C ALA A 357 7.53 19.72 -51.76
N THR A 358 8.62 19.75 -51.00
CA THR A 358 8.63 20.30 -49.63
C THR A 358 8.59 21.84 -49.65
N PRO A 359 8.22 22.51 -48.53
CA PRO A 359 8.24 23.97 -48.45
C PRO A 359 9.59 24.61 -48.80
N THR A 360 10.69 23.89 -48.54
CA THR A 360 12.08 24.25 -48.89
C THR A 360 12.35 24.21 -50.41
N ASP A 361 11.73 23.27 -51.12
CA ASP A 361 11.88 23.14 -52.58
C ASP A 361 11.10 24.26 -53.29
N ILE A 362 9.87 24.52 -52.81
CA ILE A 362 9.02 25.62 -53.27
C ILE A 362 9.73 26.98 -53.08
N ALA A 363 10.32 27.22 -51.90
CA ALA A 363 11.09 28.44 -51.66
C ALA A 363 12.29 28.58 -52.61
N SER A 364 12.97 27.47 -52.92
CA SER A 364 14.13 27.46 -53.83
C SER A 364 13.76 27.84 -55.27
N ILE A 365 12.60 27.39 -55.76
CA ILE A 365 12.04 27.79 -57.06
C ILE A 365 11.77 29.30 -57.08
N ILE A 366 11.16 29.85 -56.01
CA ILE A 366 10.83 31.27 -55.89
C ILE A 366 12.10 32.16 -55.89
N TYR A 367 13.17 31.74 -55.22
CA TYR A 367 14.43 32.50 -55.22
C TYR A 367 15.12 32.50 -56.59
N HIS A 368 15.04 31.39 -57.33
CA HIS A 368 15.69 31.26 -58.64
C HIS A 368 15.01 32.14 -59.71
N PHE A 369 13.67 32.14 -59.77
CA PHE A 369 12.92 33.00 -60.71
C PHE A 369 13.09 34.51 -60.45
N ASN A 370 13.36 34.91 -59.20
CA ASN A 370 13.57 36.32 -58.83
C ASN A 370 15.03 36.77 -58.92
N GLY A 371 15.96 35.94 -59.41
CA GLY A 371 17.38 36.31 -59.60
C GLY A 371 18.15 36.56 -58.30
N ILE A 372 17.68 36.02 -57.17
CA ILE A 372 18.24 36.28 -55.84
C ILE A 372 19.49 35.41 -55.62
N ASN A 373 20.62 36.05 -55.30
CA ASN A 373 21.91 35.38 -55.14
C ASN A 373 22.13 34.81 -53.73
N ASP A 374 23.08 33.87 -53.57
CA ASP A 374 23.19 33.07 -52.34
C ASP A 374 23.49 33.89 -51.07
N GLY A 375 24.14 35.06 -51.20
CA GLY A 375 24.32 35.99 -50.07
C GLY A 375 23.01 36.62 -49.58
N GLN A 376 22.10 36.98 -50.50
CA GLN A 376 20.76 37.47 -50.16
C GLN A 376 19.87 36.35 -49.60
N LYS A 377 20.05 35.12 -50.08
CA LYS A 377 19.37 33.90 -49.61
C LYS A 377 19.64 33.64 -48.13
N ALA A 378 20.89 33.79 -47.69
CA ALA A 378 21.29 33.69 -46.28
C ALA A 378 20.72 34.84 -45.42
N TYR A 379 20.75 36.08 -45.93
CA TYR A 379 20.21 37.25 -45.22
C TYR A 379 18.70 37.15 -44.97
N LEU A 380 17.94 36.67 -45.96
CA LEU A 380 16.49 36.47 -45.83
C LEU A 380 16.17 35.33 -44.85
N ALA A 381 16.88 34.19 -44.93
CA ALA A 381 16.71 33.07 -44.01
C ALA A 381 16.99 33.43 -42.54
N GLN A 382 17.89 34.39 -42.29
CA GLN A 382 18.31 34.75 -40.94
C GLN A 382 17.43 35.84 -40.27
N LYS A 383 16.66 36.63 -41.04
CA LYS A 383 15.99 37.83 -40.49
C LYS A 383 14.46 37.79 -40.43
N GLN A 384 13.77 37.07 -41.30
CA GLN A 384 12.36 36.69 -41.12
C GLN A 384 12.11 35.31 -41.74
N GLY A 385 11.56 34.37 -40.96
CA GLY A 385 11.37 33.00 -41.40
C GLY A 385 10.49 32.93 -42.65
N VAL A 386 10.86 32.04 -43.59
CA VAL A 386 10.14 31.79 -44.86
C VAL A 386 8.62 31.57 -44.65
N THR A 387 8.25 31.06 -43.47
CA THR A 387 6.88 30.89 -42.98
C THR A 387 6.04 32.18 -42.95
N ASP A 388 6.63 33.35 -42.68
CA ASP A 388 5.87 34.60 -42.56
C ASP A 388 5.66 35.30 -43.92
N LEU A 389 6.56 35.09 -44.89
CA LEU A 389 6.33 35.43 -46.30
C LEU A 389 5.21 34.58 -46.90
N TYR A 390 5.22 33.27 -46.59
CA TYR A 390 4.14 32.34 -46.95
C TYR A 390 2.79 32.73 -46.32
N LYS A 391 2.76 33.09 -45.02
CA LYS A 391 1.56 33.62 -44.35
C LYS A 391 1.09 34.97 -44.90
N LYS A 392 1.98 35.82 -45.40
CA LYS A 392 1.58 37.10 -46.04
C LYS A 392 0.89 36.88 -47.37
N MET A 393 1.45 36.03 -48.24
CA MET A 393 0.79 35.67 -49.51
C MET A 393 -0.57 34.99 -49.28
N LEU A 394 -0.69 34.12 -48.27
CA LEU A 394 -1.98 33.53 -47.88
C LEU A 394 -2.98 34.55 -47.30
N LYS A 395 -2.52 35.65 -46.68
CA LYS A 395 -3.41 36.69 -46.14
C LYS A 395 -3.83 37.75 -47.14
N GLU A 396 -3.05 38.00 -48.19
CA GLU A 396 -3.44 38.91 -49.28
C GLU A 396 -4.61 38.33 -50.10
N ASP A 397 -4.75 37.00 -50.16
CA ASP A 397 -5.87 36.29 -50.78
C ASP A 397 -7.16 36.29 -49.91
N GLU A 398 -7.02 36.38 -48.58
CA GLU A 398 -8.18 36.48 -47.66
C GLU A 398 -8.76 37.90 -47.55
N SER A 399 -7.99 38.95 -47.89
CA SER A 399 -8.48 40.34 -47.86
C SER A 399 -8.78 40.86 -49.26
N GLY A 400 -9.98 40.55 -49.77
CA GLY A 400 -10.47 40.99 -51.08
C GLY A 400 -10.53 42.52 -51.25
N LYS A 401 -9.40 43.15 -51.56
CA LYS A 401 -9.27 44.56 -51.92
C LYS A 401 -8.67 44.71 -53.31
N SER A 402 -9.57 44.99 -54.26
CA SER A 402 -9.26 45.47 -55.60
C SER A 402 -8.30 46.67 -55.59
N LEU A 403 -7.34 46.67 -56.51
CA LEU A 403 -6.79 47.85 -57.20
C LEU A 403 -6.20 47.30 -58.53
N ARG A 404 -6.79 47.53 -59.70
CA ARG A 404 -6.66 48.76 -60.51
C ARG A 404 -5.22 49.29 -60.57
N MET A 405 -4.43 48.76 -61.51
CA MET A 405 -4.18 49.41 -62.80
C MET A 405 -3.94 48.36 -63.87
#